data_AF-A0A7S2KC04-F1
#
_entry.id   AF-A0A7S2KC04-F1
#
_cell.length_a   1.000
_cell.length_b   1.000
_cell.length_c   1.000
_cell.angle_alpha   90.00
_cell.angle_beta   90.00
_cell.angle_gamma   90.00
#
_symmetry.space_group_name_H-M   'P 1'
#
loop_
_entity.id
_entity.type
_entity.pdbx_description
1 polymer ?
#
loop_
_entity_poly.entity_id
_entity_poly.type
_entity_poly.pdbx_seq_one_letter_code
_entity_poly.pdbx_strand_id
1 'polypeptide(L)'
;IRLRIERKGGMESLLSAAAPAITDYVNSDISNNFEVMKRTCEGSDVIPDRFENSVFFGYIAELMDHWRAFLIYFTDAALNLLLWRGSIKIRIPQTISPLFSLVNIKDVPIDHYGMQYIRVWAPINSVIAFIWGCILVENAALFPSFVLFCVPWLFFGLLKEESEHPSPWHRPRSIVEVLQSFAGMKIHTTIIANECHYEEQERFQKLRAEKSDQIKELEKEVMKESEMARVRREEEMQMIAEAEDSIEMKSKYKTFTLNPLNGTLFPIQQIVGNACHGVRFFRNMMEWELPEVALIMAVTCFIASIVLAIATPYLAWLVQWALRVFVWIFLGPLMALVD
;
A
#
# COMPACT_ATOMS: atom_id res chain seq x y z
N ILE A 1 -28.45 4.72 12.13
CA ILE A 1 -27.37 4.56 13.14
C ILE A 1 -26.20 3.89 12.43
N ARG A 2 -25.00 4.49 12.41
CA ARG A 2 -23.80 3.80 11.88
C ARG A 2 -23.18 3.00 13.03
N LEU A 3 -23.13 1.67 12.90
CA LEU A 3 -22.51 0.78 13.88
C LEU A 3 -21.15 0.31 13.33
N ARG A 4 -20.06 0.64 14.03
CA ARG A 4 -18.75 0.03 13.80
C ARG A 4 -18.69 -1.24 14.63
N ILE A 5 -18.72 -2.41 13.97
CA ILE A 5 -18.63 -3.70 14.66
C ILE A 5 -17.15 -4.08 14.77
N GLU A 6 -16.57 -3.89 15.95
CA GLU A 6 -15.23 -4.40 16.25
C GLU A 6 -15.32 -5.87 16.70
N ARG A 7 -14.66 -6.79 15.99
CA ARG A 7 -14.57 -8.19 16.43
C ARG A 7 -13.73 -8.26 17.71
N LYS A 8 -14.28 -8.88 18.75
CA LYS A 8 -13.55 -9.15 20.01
C LYS A 8 -12.65 -10.37 19.81
N GLY A 9 -11.33 -10.15 19.76
CA GLY A 9 -10.31 -11.21 19.84
C GLY A 9 -9.10 -10.90 18.96
N GLY A 10 -8.16 -10.07 19.43
CA GLY A 10 -7.04 -9.54 18.63
C GLY A 10 -6.34 -10.57 17.75
N MET A 11 -5.75 -11.62 18.33
CA MET A 11 -4.90 -12.54 17.55
C MET A 11 -5.67 -13.59 16.73
N GLU A 12 -6.75 -14.17 17.26
CA GLU A 12 -7.60 -15.12 16.52
C GLU A 12 -8.38 -14.41 15.40
N SER A 13 -8.83 -13.17 15.66
CA SER A 13 -9.45 -12.35 14.63
C SER A 13 -8.42 -11.90 13.59
N LEU A 14 -7.19 -11.55 13.96
CA LEU A 14 -6.09 -11.27 13.04
C LEU A 14 -5.76 -12.45 12.12
N LEU A 15 -5.69 -13.66 12.69
CA LEU A 15 -5.48 -14.88 11.91
C LEU A 15 -6.69 -15.20 11.02
N SER A 16 -7.91 -14.91 11.49
CA SER A 16 -9.11 -14.97 10.65
C SER A 16 -9.23 -13.81 9.65
N ALA A 17 -8.55 -12.69 9.89
CA ALA A 17 -8.56 -11.45 9.12
C ALA A 17 -7.43 -11.38 8.07
N ALA A 18 -6.63 -12.44 7.98
CA ALA A 18 -5.95 -12.77 6.73
C ALA A 18 -6.97 -12.99 5.59
N ALA A 19 -8.23 -13.31 5.91
CA ALA A 19 -9.37 -13.05 5.02
C ALA A 19 -9.81 -11.58 5.19
N PRO A 20 -10.05 -10.84 4.10
CA PRO A 20 -10.24 -9.40 4.12
C PRO A 20 -11.31 -8.98 5.13
N ALA A 21 -10.97 -8.04 6.02
CA ALA A 21 -11.98 -7.35 6.81
C ALA A 21 -12.69 -6.35 5.88
N ILE A 22 -13.85 -6.73 5.35
CA ILE A 22 -14.72 -5.78 4.68
C ILE A 22 -15.38 -4.93 5.76
N THR A 23 -14.89 -3.70 5.94
CA THR A 23 -15.50 -2.65 6.75
C THR A 23 -16.72 -2.07 6.03
N ASP A 24 -17.75 -2.89 5.81
CA ASP A 24 -18.98 -2.41 5.19
C ASP A 24 -19.90 -1.75 6.21
N TYR A 25 -20.13 -0.45 6.02
CA TYR A 25 -21.18 0.28 6.69
C TYR A 25 -22.51 0.00 5.99
N VAL A 26 -23.22 -1.05 6.41
CA VAL A 26 -24.56 -1.33 5.89
C VAL A 26 -25.56 -0.37 6.54
N ASN A 27 -25.83 0.75 5.88
CA ASN A 27 -27.06 1.51 6.11
C ASN A 27 -28.19 0.77 5.38
N SER A 28 -28.93 -0.09 6.08
CA SER A 28 -30.17 -0.65 5.54
C SER A 28 -31.33 -0.41 6.49
N ASP A 29 -32.35 0.27 5.99
CA ASP A 29 -33.66 0.37 6.66
C ASP A 29 -34.51 -0.90 6.44
N ILE A 30 -33.97 -1.88 5.72
CA ILE A 30 -34.66 -3.11 5.27
C ILE A 30 -33.93 -4.34 5.83
N SER A 31 -34.67 -5.39 6.21
CA SER A 31 -34.09 -6.66 6.66
C SER A 31 -33.33 -7.33 5.52
N ASN A 32 -32.00 -7.26 5.55
CA ASN A 32 -31.17 -7.93 4.57
C ASN A 32 -30.96 -9.40 4.94
N ASN A 33 -31.05 -10.25 3.93
CA ASN A 33 -30.90 -11.69 4.07
C ASN A 33 -29.43 -12.01 4.45
N PHE A 34 -29.23 -12.93 5.40
CA PHE A 34 -27.90 -13.24 5.95
C PHE A 34 -26.91 -13.70 4.86
N GLU A 35 -27.42 -14.28 3.77
CA GLU A 35 -26.63 -14.72 2.62
C GLU A 35 -26.11 -13.56 1.76
N VAL A 36 -26.85 -12.46 1.64
CA VAL A 36 -26.39 -11.24 0.96
C VAL A 36 -25.29 -10.59 1.79
N MET A 37 -25.51 -10.45 3.11
CA MET A 37 -24.46 -10.00 4.03
C MET A 37 -23.23 -10.91 3.97
N LYS A 38 -23.41 -12.23 3.93
CA LYS A 38 -22.29 -13.17 3.81
C LYS A 38 -21.50 -12.95 2.52
N ARG A 39 -22.17 -12.76 1.38
CA ARG A 39 -21.54 -12.46 0.07
C ARG A 39 -20.97 -11.04 -0.07
N THR A 40 -21.39 -10.13 0.81
CA THR A 40 -20.85 -8.77 0.86
C THR A 40 -19.68 -8.68 1.84
N CYS A 41 -19.69 -9.47 2.93
CA CYS A 41 -18.65 -9.48 3.98
C CYS A 41 -17.51 -10.48 3.74
N GLU A 42 -17.81 -11.66 3.21
CA GLU A 42 -16.87 -12.54 2.51
C GLU A 42 -17.09 -12.14 1.05
N GLY A 43 -16.12 -11.83 0.20
CA GLY A 43 -16.45 -11.47 -1.19
C GLY A 43 -17.18 -12.61 -1.94
N SER A 44 -17.22 -12.56 -3.26
CA SER A 44 -17.45 -13.76 -4.08
C SER A 44 -16.27 -14.75 -3.94
N ASP A 45 -15.88 -15.08 -2.71
CA ASP A 45 -14.61 -15.66 -2.27
C ASP A 45 -14.58 -17.20 -2.36
N VAL A 46 -15.60 -17.81 -2.96
CA VAL A 46 -15.43 -19.17 -3.47
C VAL A 46 -14.65 -19.04 -4.78
N ILE A 47 -13.34 -19.26 -4.72
CA ILE A 47 -12.52 -19.49 -5.92
C ILE A 47 -13.29 -20.54 -6.72
N PRO A 48 -13.86 -20.19 -7.88
CA PRO A 48 -14.76 -21.10 -8.56
C PRO A 48 -13.96 -22.35 -8.96
N ASP A 49 -14.55 -23.53 -8.84
CA ASP A 49 -13.91 -24.81 -9.23
C ASP A 49 -13.67 -24.93 -10.75
N ARG A 50 -14.06 -23.89 -11.50
CA ARG A 50 -13.95 -23.81 -12.97
C ARG A 50 -13.50 -22.41 -13.38
N PHE A 51 -12.79 -22.35 -14.50
CA PHE A 51 -12.41 -21.08 -15.11
C PHE A 51 -13.66 -20.34 -15.59
N GLU A 52 -13.82 -19.09 -15.15
CA GLU A 52 -14.87 -18.20 -15.59
C GLU A 52 -14.23 -16.89 -16.04
N ASN A 53 -14.37 -16.56 -17.32
CA ASN A 53 -13.69 -15.42 -17.93
C ASN A 53 -14.08 -14.09 -17.26
N SER A 54 -15.34 -13.95 -16.84
CA SER A 54 -15.84 -12.80 -16.07
C SER A 54 -15.15 -12.64 -14.71
N VAL A 55 -14.92 -13.74 -13.99
CA VAL A 55 -14.24 -13.73 -12.69
C VAL A 55 -12.77 -13.38 -12.85
N PHE A 56 -12.11 -13.98 -13.85
CA PHE A 56 -10.71 -13.68 -14.16
C PHE A 56 -10.49 -12.18 -14.48
N PHE A 57 -11.30 -11.61 -15.38
CA PHE A 57 -11.21 -10.19 -15.68
C PHE A 57 -11.64 -9.30 -14.51
N GLY A 58 -12.57 -9.77 -13.67
CA GLY A 58 -12.92 -9.12 -12.41
C GLY A 58 -11.71 -9.00 -11.48
N TYR A 59 -10.94 -10.07 -11.30
CA TYR A 59 -9.71 -10.03 -10.51
C TYR A 59 -8.64 -9.11 -11.11
N ILE A 60 -8.47 -9.11 -12.43
CA ILE A 60 -7.53 -8.18 -13.10
C ILE A 60 -7.94 -6.73 -12.85
N ALA A 61 -9.23 -6.41 -13.05
CA ALA A 61 -9.75 -5.07 -12.81
C ALA A 61 -9.53 -4.63 -11.36
N GLU A 62 -9.78 -5.54 -10.42
CA GLU A 62 -9.55 -5.29 -9.00
C GLU A 62 -8.06 -5.07 -8.66
N LEU A 63 -7.15 -5.88 -9.19
CA LEU A 63 -5.71 -5.69 -9.03
C LEU A 63 -5.25 -4.34 -9.57
N MET A 64 -5.77 -3.93 -10.72
CA MET A 64 -5.48 -2.61 -11.29
C MET A 64 -5.99 -1.48 -10.38
N ASP A 65 -7.20 -1.60 -9.84
CA ASP A 65 -7.75 -0.60 -8.94
C ASP A 65 -6.95 -0.49 -7.63
N HIS A 66 -6.53 -1.61 -7.06
CA HIS A 66 -5.66 -1.59 -5.87
C HIS A 66 -4.26 -1.07 -6.19
N TRP A 67 -3.70 -1.38 -7.36
CA TRP A 67 -2.42 -0.85 -7.80
C TRP A 67 -2.46 0.68 -7.93
N ARG A 68 -3.55 1.24 -8.47
CA ARG A 68 -3.79 2.69 -8.52
C ARG A 68 -3.84 3.30 -7.12
N ALA A 69 -4.62 2.70 -6.23
CA ALA A 69 -4.72 3.15 -4.84
C ALA A 69 -3.34 3.11 -4.16
N PHE A 70 -2.59 2.02 -4.33
CA PHE A 70 -1.22 1.87 -3.84
C PHE A 70 -0.32 2.99 -4.35
N LEU A 71 -0.33 3.30 -5.65
CA LEU A 71 0.48 4.37 -6.21
C LEU A 71 0.14 5.73 -5.60
N ILE A 72 -1.14 6.04 -5.35
CA ILE A 72 -1.56 7.28 -4.68
C ILE A 72 -0.96 7.34 -3.28
N TYR A 73 -1.21 6.32 -2.44
CA TYR A 73 -0.74 6.29 -1.07
C TYR A 73 0.80 6.30 -0.99
N PHE A 74 1.46 5.54 -1.86
CA PHE A 74 2.91 5.46 -1.90
C PHE A 74 3.53 6.77 -2.35
N THR A 75 2.99 7.42 -3.39
CA THR A 75 3.51 8.71 -3.86
C THR A 75 3.27 9.81 -2.84
N ASP A 76 2.08 9.89 -2.23
CA ASP A 76 1.81 10.86 -1.17
C ASP A 76 2.72 10.64 0.05
N ALA A 77 2.90 9.39 0.49
CA ALA A 77 3.84 9.05 1.56
C ALA A 77 5.29 9.41 1.18
N ALA A 78 5.74 9.04 -0.01
CA ALA A 78 7.09 9.31 -0.50
C ALA A 78 7.34 10.82 -0.63
N LEU A 79 6.38 11.59 -1.17
CA LEU A 79 6.47 13.05 -1.25
C LEU A 79 6.44 13.69 0.13
N ASN A 80 5.63 13.17 1.07
CA ASN A 80 5.61 13.65 2.45
C ASN A 80 6.92 13.37 3.18
N LEU A 81 7.60 12.27 2.86
CA LEU A 81 8.91 11.91 3.40
C LEU A 81 10.05 12.74 2.76
N LEU A 82 10.04 12.89 1.43
CA LEU A 82 11.12 13.51 0.67
C LEU A 82 11.01 15.05 0.59
N LEU A 83 9.81 15.60 0.45
CA LEU A 83 9.57 17.03 0.16
C LEU A 83 9.19 17.88 1.38
N TRP A 84 9.56 17.46 2.59
CA TRP A 84 9.53 18.32 3.79
C TRP A 84 8.11 18.75 4.20
N ARG A 85 7.06 18.04 3.76
CA ARG A 85 5.67 18.42 4.08
C ARG A 85 5.25 18.06 5.51
N GLY A 86 6.14 17.46 6.29
CA GLY A 86 5.89 17.13 7.70
C GLY A 86 5.83 18.37 8.59
N SER A 87 4.63 18.83 8.95
CA SER A 87 4.47 19.73 10.10
C SER A 87 4.41 18.94 11.40
N ILE A 88 5.06 19.43 12.46
CA ILE A 88 4.98 18.83 13.79
C ILE A 88 4.12 19.75 14.64
N LYS A 89 3.04 19.19 15.18
CA LYS A 89 2.18 19.90 16.14
C LYS A 89 2.83 19.74 17.51
N ILE A 90 3.58 20.75 17.95
CA ILE A 90 4.16 20.76 19.28
C ILE A 90 3.10 21.30 20.24
N ARG A 91 2.68 20.46 21.19
CA ARG A 91 1.79 20.88 22.27
C ARG A 91 2.59 21.77 23.21
N ILE A 92 2.12 23.01 23.41
CA ILE A 92 2.72 23.87 24.44
C ILE A 92 2.08 23.47 25.77
N PRO A 93 2.87 23.11 26.79
CA PRO A 93 2.32 22.96 28.13
C PRO A 93 1.74 24.30 28.60
N GLN A 94 0.54 24.28 29.19
CA GLN A 94 -0.18 25.48 29.65
C GLN A 94 0.66 26.36 30.59
N THR A 95 1.67 25.79 31.25
CA THR A 95 2.61 26.51 32.11
C THR A 95 3.43 27.58 31.39
N ILE A 96 3.66 27.45 30.08
CA ILE A 96 4.44 28.42 29.27
C ILE A 96 3.52 29.44 28.56
N SER A 97 2.19 29.24 28.62
CA SER A 97 1.19 30.14 28.02
C SER A 97 1.37 31.63 28.38
N PRO A 98 1.66 32.05 29.63
CA PRO A 98 1.78 33.47 29.96
C PRO A 98 3.01 34.15 29.31
N LEU A 99 4.02 33.38 28.89
CA LEU A 99 5.17 33.93 28.17
C LEU A 99 4.81 34.22 26.70
N PHE A 100 3.85 33.49 26.15
CA PHE A 100 3.33 33.67 24.80
C PHE A 100 2.16 34.66 24.71
N SER A 101 1.54 35.05 25.82
CA SER A 101 0.44 36.04 25.81
C SER A 101 0.90 37.45 25.38
N LEU A 102 2.21 37.71 25.31
CA LEU A 102 2.78 38.93 24.74
C LEU A 102 2.76 38.91 23.20
N VAL A 103 2.69 37.73 22.58
CA VAL A 103 2.50 37.60 21.14
C VAL A 103 1.00 37.56 20.91
N ASN A 104 0.46 38.61 20.27
CA ASN A 104 -0.96 38.80 20.05
C ASN A 104 -1.46 37.83 18.93
N ILE A 105 -1.45 36.53 19.22
CA ILE A 105 -1.84 35.48 18.27
C ILE A 105 -3.33 35.20 18.49
N LYS A 106 -4.19 36.02 17.88
CA LYS A 106 -5.65 35.79 17.90
C LYS A 106 -6.08 34.57 17.06
N ASP A 107 -5.19 34.04 16.24
CA ASP A 107 -5.52 32.98 15.26
C ASP A 107 -4.88 31.62 15.61
N VAL A 108 -4.62 31.32 16.90
CA VAL A 108 -4.13 29.98 17.27
C VAL A 108 -5.28 28.98 17.13
N PRO A 109 -5.18 27.97 16.25
CA PRO A 109 -6.18 26.93 16.17
C PRO A 109 -6.22 26.16 17.50
N ILE A 110 -7.40 26.09 18.10
CA ILE A 110 -7.65 25.32 19.32
C ILE A 110 -7.97 23.89 18.88
N ASP A 111 -7.25 22.90 19.42
CA ASP A 111 -7.51 21.49 19.15
C ASP A 111 -8.87 21.05 19.74
N HIS A 112 -9.38 19.89 19.34
CA HIS A 112 -10.64 19.32 19.85
C HIS A 112 -10.72 19.19 21.38
N TYR A 113 -9.57 19.20 22.07
CA TYR A 113 -9.45 19.12 23.52
C TYR A 113 -9.33 20.49 24.21
N GLY A 114 -9.52 21.61 23.50
CA GLY A 114 -9.30 22.95 24.06
C GLY A 114 -7.83 23.31 24.26
N MET A 115 -6.91 22.50 23.71
CA MET A 115 -5.48 22.67 23.90
C MET A 115 -4.87 23.49 22.76
N GLN A 116 -4.05 24.48 23.12
CA GLN A 116 -3.29 25.28 22.16
C GLN A 116 -2.03 24.51 21.73
N TYR A 117 -1.76 24.47 20.43
CA TYR A 117 -0.53 23.93 19.87
C TYR A 117 0.11 24.93 18.92
N ILE A 118 1.45 24.94 18.86
CA ILE A 118 2.17 25.60 17.77
C ILE A 118 2.51 24.54 16.74
N ARG A 119 2.12 24.82 15.50
CA ARG A 119 2.56 24.03 14.35
C ARG A 119 3.95 24.53 13.95
N VAL A 120 4.99 23.83 14.39
CA VAL A 120 6.35 24.11 13.92
C VAL A 120 6.57 23.28 12.66
N TRP A 121 6.91 23.97 11.57
CA TRP A 121 7.33 23.31 10.35
C TRP A 121 8.81 22.94 10.50
N ALA A 122 9.10 21.64 10.57
CA ALA A 122 10.45 21.12 10.72
C ALA A 122 10.66 19.91 9.79
N PRO A 123 11.67 19.93 8.90
CA PRO A 123 11.88 18.88 7.91
C PRO A 123 12.59 17.65 8.51
N ILE A 124 12.09 17.11 9.63
CA ILE A 124 12.75 16.00 10.36
C ILE A 124 12.99 14.79 9.46
N ASN A 125 11.99 14.38 8.68
CA ASN A 125 12.11 13.26 7.77
C ASN A 125 13.27 13.45 6.79
N SER A 126 13.44 14.66 6.27
CA SER A 126 14.44 14.91 5.23
C SER A 126 15.83 15.09 5.80
N VAL A 127 15.96 15.59 7.03
CA VAL A 127 17.22 15.54 7.78
C VAL A 127 17.61 14.08 8.04
N ILE A 128 16.67 13.23 8.44
CA ILE A 128 16.90 11.78 8.59
C ILE A 128 17.33 11.17 7.25
N ALA A 129 16.60 11.44 6.16
CA ALA A 129 16.93 10.97 4.82
C ALA A 129 18.34 11.37 4.38
N PHE A 130 18.71 12.63 4.63
CA PHE A 130 20.00 13.18 4.26
C PHE A 130 21.14 12.52 5.05
N ILE A 131 20.99 12.41 6.37
CA ILE A 131 21.97 11.72 7.23
C ILE A 131 22.15 10.27 6.78
N TRP A 132 21.05 9.56 6.53
CA TRP A 132 21.10 8.19 6.01
C TRP A 132 21.74 8.11 4.63
N GLY A 133 21.47 9.07 3.75
CA GLY A 133 22.08 9.16 2.42
C GLY A 133 23.60 9.33 2.51
N CYS A 134 24.09 10.22 3.39
CA CYS A 134 25.52 10.39 3.66
C CYS A 134 26.16 9.09 4.16
N ILE A 135 25.53 8.44 5.15
CA ILE A 135 26.01 7.16 5.71
C ILE A 135 26.03 6.05 4.64
N LEU A 136 25.02 5.99 3.78
CA LEU A 136 24.89 4.99 2.73
C LEU A 136 25.94 5.17 1.62
N VAL A 137 26.29 6.40 1.28
CA VAL A 137 27.37 6.71 0.32
C VAL A 137 28.73 6.29 0.88
N GLU A 138 28.98 6.52 2.17
CA GLU A 138 30.22 6.09 2.81
C GLU A 138 30.30 4.57 3.01
N ASN A 139 29.15 3.91 3.20
CA ASN A 139 29.08 2.47 3.45
C ASN A 139 27.90 1.80 2.75
N ALA A 140 28.10 1.44 1.48
CA ALA A 140 27.09 0.78 0.65
C ALA A 140 26.62 -0.58 1.22
N ALA A 141 27.40 -1.22 2.10
CA ALA A 141 26.98 -2.48 2.74
C ALA A 141 25.79 -2.29 3.71
N LEU A 142 25.50 -1.05 4.14
CA LEU A 142 24.31 -0.72 4.93
C LEU A 142 23.02 -0.70 4.09
N PHE A 143 23.09 -0.83 2.77
CA PHE A 143 21.91 -0.74 1.89
C PHE A 143 20.73 -1.65 2.32
N PRO A 144 20.93 -2.95 2.67
CA PRO A 144 19.82 -3.79 3.12
C PRO A 144 19.18 -3.28 4.42
N SER A 145 19.99 -2.77 5.35
CA SER A 145 19.48 -2.20 6.61
C SER A 145 18.64 -0.95 6.36
N PHE A 146 19.04 -0.14 5.38
CA PHE A 146 18.32 1.07 4.97
C PHE A 146 16.99 0.71 4.29
N VAL A 147 16.97 -0.28 3.38
CA VAL A 147 15.72 -0.74 2.75
C VAL A 147 14.71 -1.21 3.79
N LEU A 148 15.15 -1.96 4.80
CA LEU A 148 14.27 -2.38 5.91
C LEU A 148 13.83 -1.21 6.80
N PHE A 149 14.66 -0.17 6.96
CA PHE A 149 14.28 1.04 7.69
C PHE A 149 13.21 1.85 6.97
N CYS A 150 13.20 1.86 5.63
CA CYS A 150 12.20 2.58 4.85
C CYS A 150 10.78 2.07 5.09
N VAL A 151 10.60 0.77 5.42
CA VAL A 151 9.29 0.17 5.67
C VAL A 151 8.56 0.82 6.87
N PRO A 152 9.08 0.77 8.12
CA PRO A 152 8.43 1.44 9.25
C PRO A 152 8.32 2.95 9.05
N TRP A 153 9.32 3.56 8.38
CA TRP A 153 9.29 4.99 8.11
C TRP A 153 8.13 5.39 7.20
N LEU A 154 7.84 4.59 6.17
CA LEU A 154 6.67 4.74 5.32
C LEU A 154 5.37 4.48 6.08
N PHE A 155 5.30 3.41 6.88
CA PHE A 155 4.12 3.11 7.70
C PHE A 155 3.76 4.23 8.68
N PHE A 156 4.76 4.82 9.36
CA PHE A 156 4.52 5.97 10.24
C PHE A 156 4.14 7.24 9.48
N GLY A 157 4.63 7.39 8.24
CA GLY A 157 4.16 8.44 7.32
C GLY A 157 2.68 8.30 6.99
N LEU A 158 2.26 7.10 6.59
CA LEU A 158 0.86 6.78 6.31
C LEU A 158 -0.02 6.93 7.56
N LEU A 159 0.44 6.46 8.72
CA LEU A 159 -0.29 6.59 9.98
C LEU A 159 -0.56 8.05 10.32
N LYS A 160 0.44 8.91 10.11
CA LYS A 160 0.28 10.35 10.33
C LYS A 160 -0.80 10.92 9.43
N GLU A 161 -0.78 10.59 8.14
CA GLU A 161 -1.79 11.07 7.18
C GLU A 161 -3.20 10.58 7.55
N GLU A 162 -3.37 9.29 7.83
CA GLU A 162 -4.67 8.72 8.21
C GLU A 162 -5.16 9.23 9.57
N SER A 163 -4.25 9.55 10.50
CA SER A 163 -4.62 10.18 11.78
C SER A 163 -5.17 11.60 11.61
N GLU A 164 -4.86 12.27 10.50
CA GLU A 164 -5.37 13.61 10.17
C GLU A 164 -6.69 13.56 9.39
N HIS A 165 -7.24 12.38 9.11
CA HIS A 165 -8.52 12.24 8.43
C HIS A 165 -9.63 13.01 9.17
N PRO A 166 -10.45 13.85 8.51
CA PRO A 166 -11.46 14.68 9.19
C PRO A 166 -12.54 13.84 9.88
N SER A 167 -12.90 12.70 9.28
CA SER A 167 -13.84 11.75 9.85
C SER A 167 -13.17 10.89 10.94
N PRO A 168 -13.65 10.89 12.19
CA PRO A 168 -13.07 10.07 13.26
C PRO A 168 -13.31 8.56 13.06
N TRP A 169 -14.22 8.19 12.15
CA TRP A 169 -14.52 6.80 11.80
C TRP A 169 -13.44 6.14 10.94
N HIS A 170 -12.72 6.94 10.16
CA HIS A 170 -11.64 6.47 9.29
C HIS A 170 -10.27 6.59 9.96
N ARG A 171 -10.18 7.28 11.11
CA ARG A 171 -8.92 7.40 11.83
C ARG A 171 -8.51 6.03 12.39
N PRO A 172 -7.26 5.60 12.19
CA PRO A 172 -6.75 4.39 12.81
C PRO A 172 -6.61 4.61 14.32
N ARG A 173 -6.53 3.49 15.04
CA ARG A 173 -6.25 3.51 16.48
C ARG A 173 -4.88 4.13 16.74
N SER A 174 -4.74 4.84 17.86
CA SER A 174 -3.44 5.41 18.21
C SER A 174 -2.42 4.28 18.53
N ILE A 175 -1.12 4.52 18.30
CA ILE A 175 -0.07 3.54 18.62
C ILE A 175 -0.15 3.12 20.09
N VAL A 176 -0.48 4.04 20.98
CA VAL A 176 -0.64 3.77 22.41
C VAL A 176 -1.79 2.80 22.67
N GLU A 177 -2.94 2.99 22.00
CA GLU A 177 -4.05 2.04 22.09
C GLU A 177 -3.64 0.67 21.56
N VAL A 178 -2.96 0.59 20.42
CA VAL A 178 -2.50 -0.70 19.87
C VAL A 178 -1.49 -1.38 20.82
N LEU A 179 -0.58 -0.64 21.43
CA LEU A 179 0.34 -1.18 22.45
C LEU A 179 -0.42 -1.62 23.72
N GLN A 180 -1.45 -0.89 24.12
CA GLN A 180 -2.31 -1.27 25.24
C GLN A 180 -3.10 -2.55 24.93
N SER A 181 -3.54 -2.76 23.69
CA SER A 181 -4.24 -3.98 23.29
C SER A 181 -3.29 -5.18 23.33
N PHE A 182 -2.04 -5.02 22.89
CA PHE A 182 -0.99 -6.04 23.05
C PHE A 182 -0.70 -6.37 24.51
N ALA A 183 -0.78 -5.40 25.41
CA ALA A 183 -0.64 -5.62 26.85
C ALA A 183 -1.89 -6.24 27.51
N GLY A 184 -2.95 -6.52 26.75
CA GLY A 184 -4.20 -7.06 27.27
C GLY A 184 -5.03 -6.07 28.09
N MET A 185 -4.73 -4.77 28.02
CA MET A 185 -5.50 -3.75 28.71
C MET A 185 -6.83 -3.51 28.00
N LYS A 186 -7.91 -3.35 28.78
CA LYS A 186 -9.23 -3.01 28.23
C LYS A 186 -9.21 -1.54 27.79
N ILE A 187 -9.31 -1.31 26.49
CA ILE A 187 -9.37 0.03 25.91
C ILE A 187 -10.84 0.45 25.81
N HIS A 188 -11.15 1.69 26.16
CA HIS A 188 -12.45 2.30 25.91
C HIS A 188 -12.25 3.45 24.93
N THR A 189 -12.35 3.16 23.63
CA THR A 189 -12.29 4.20 22.59
C THR A 189 -13.65 4.86 22.47
N THR A 190 -13.80 6.07 23.00
CA THR A 190 -14.97 6.91 22.74
C THR A 190 -14.75 7.67 21.44
N ILE A 191 -15.38 7.21 20.35
CA ILE A 191 -15.42 7.97 19.09
C ILE A 191 -16.42 9.10 19.28
N ILE A 192 -15.91 10.32 19.46
CA ILE A 192 -16.75 11.52 19.50
C ILE A 192 -17.04 11.90 18.05
N ALA A 193 -18.25 11.61 17.59
CA ALA A 193 -18.72 12.06 16.29
C ALA A 193 -18.84 13.58 16.32
N ASN A 194 -17.98 14.25 15.56
CA ASN A 194 -18.02 15.71 15.48
C ASN A 194 -18.86 16.10 14.26
N GLU A 195 -20.10 16.55 14.51
CA GLU A 195 -21.04 16.96 13.45
C GLU A 195 -20.52 18.16 12.64
N CYS A 196 -19.58 18.94 13.19
CA CYS A 196 -19.07 20.17 12.59
C CYS A 196 -18.08 19.99 11.42
N HIS A 197 -17.67 18.77 11.06
CA HIS A 197 -16.64 18.55 10.03
C HIS A 197 -17.14 17.89 8.73
N TYR A 198 -18.45 17.95 8.46
CA TYR A 198 -18.99 17.40 7.21
C TYR A 198 -18.33 18.04 5.97
N GLU A 199 -18.18 19.36 5.95
CA GLU A 199 -17.56 20.07 4.82
C GLU A 199 -16.09 19.70 4.63
N GLU A 200 -15.32 19.55 5.71
CA GLU A 200 -13.91 19.12 5.63
C GLU A 200 -13.79 17.69 5.13
N GLN A 201 -14.70 16.81 5.56
CA GLN A 201 -14.78 15.45 5.04
C GLN A 201 -15.10 15.42 3.55
N GLU A 202 -16.07 16.22 3.10
CA GLU A 202 -16.41 16.30 1.67
C GLU A 202 -15.24 16.84 0.84
N ARG A 203 -14.54 17.88 1.33
CA ARG A 203 -13.34 18.42 0.68
C ARG A 203 -12.23 17.38 0.59
N PHE A 204 -11.98 16.65 1.66
CA PHE A 204 -10.97 15.60 1.68
C PHE A 204 -11.28 14.46 0.69
N GLN A 205 -12.55 14.04 0.63
CA GLN A 205 -13.01 13.03 -0.33
C GLN A 205 -12.89 13.53 -1.78
N LYS A 206 -13.27 14.79 -2.05
CA LYS A 206 -13.10 15.41 -3.37
C LYS A 206 -11.64 15.45 -3.81
N LEU A 207 -10.73 15.87 -2.93
CA LEU A 207 -9.30 15.89 -3.23
C LEU A 207 -8.73 14.50 -3.55
N ARG A 208 -9.14 13.45 -2.83
CA ARG A 208 -8.73 12.07 -3.15
C ARG A 208 -9.33 11.60 -4.48
N ALA A 209 -10.60 11.92 -4.76
CA ALA A 209 -11.25 11.59 -6.01
C ALA A 209 -10.56 12.25 -7.21
N GLU A 210 -10.25 13.55 -7.10
CA GLU A 210 -9.53 14.31 -8.12
C GLU A 210 -8.16 13.70 -8.43
N LYS A 211 -7.38 13.30 -7.41
CA LYS A 211 -6.09 12.61 -7.62
C LYS A 211 -6.26 11.26 -8.32
N SER A 212 -7.26 10.48 -7.92
CA SER A 212 -7.59 9.21 -8.57
C SER A 212 -7.94 9.43 -10.05
N ASP A 213 -8.72 10.47 -10.34
CA ASP A 213 -9.14 10.75 -11.71
C ASP A 213 -7.99 11.24 -12.59
N GLN A 214 -7.05 12.02 -12.04
CA GLN A 214 -5.81 12.40 -12.73
C GLN A 214 -4.97 11.17 -13.13
N ILE A 215 -4.85 10.18 -12.25
CA ILE A 215 -4.11 8.95 -12.55
C ILE A 215 -4.84 8.13 -13.63
N LYS A 216 -6.17 8.03 -13.56
CA LYS A 216 -6.97 7.37 -14.59
C LYS A 216 -6.83 8.05 -15.95
N GLU A 217 -6.73 9.37 -15.98
CA GLU A 217 -6.52 10.14 -17.21
C GLU A 217 -5.13 9.84 -17.80
N LEU A 218 -4.08 9.89 -16.98
CA LEU A 218 -2.72 9.55 -17.39
C LEU A 218 -2.63 8.11 -17.94
N GLU A 219 -3.29 7.15 -17.30
CA GLU A 219 -3.34 5.77 -17.80
C GLU A 219 -4.06 5.64 -19.14
N LYS A 220 -5.15 6.39 -19.36
CA LYS A 220 -5.85 6.40 -20.65
C LYS A 220 -4.95 6.95 -21.76
N GLU A 221 -4.12 7.94 -21.46
CA GLU A 221 -3.15 8.49 -22.40
C GLU A 221 -2.07 7.46 -22.75
N VAL A 222 -1.48 6.80 -21.75
CA VAL A 222 -0.50 5.72 -21.95
C VAL A 222 -1.09 4.55 -22.74
N MET A 223 -2.35 4.18 -22.45
CA MET A 223 -3.06 3.13 -23.19
C MET A 223 -3.25 3.51 -24.66
N LYS A 224 -3.72 4.72 -24.96
CA LYS A 224 -3.84 5.22 -26.34
C LYS A 224 -2.50 5.23 -27.06
N GLU A 225 -1.43 5.66 -26.39
CA GLU A 225 -0.08 5.65 -26.96
C GLU A 225 0.38 4.22 -27.28
N SER A 226 0.11 3.27 -26.38
CA SER A 226 0.45 1.86 -26.59
C SER A 226 -0.35 1.23 -27.74
N GLU A 227 -1.64 1.59 -27.89
CA GLU A 227 -2.48 1.14 -29.00
C GLU A 227 -2.00 1.70 -30.33
N MET A 228 -1.68 3.00 -30.41
CA MET A 228 -1.09 3.61 -31.60
C MET A 228 0.26 2.98 -31.96
N ALA A 229 1.10 2.67 -30.97
CA ALA A 229 2.37 1.98 -31.20
C ALA A 229 2.16 0.55 -31.72
N ARG A 230 1.11 -0.15 -31.29
CA ARG A 230 0.76 -1.48 -31.80
C ARG A 230 0.27 -1.42 -33.24
N VAL A 231 -0.65 -0.50 -33.55
CA VAL A 231 -1.14 -0.30 -34.92
C VAL A 231 0.02 0.03 -35.86
N ARG A 232 0.93 0.92 -35.48
CA ARG A 232 2.12 1.22 -36.27
C ARG A 232 3.00 -0.01 -36.54
N ARG A 233 3.23 -0.88 -35.53
CA ARG A 233 4.00 -2.12 -35.74
C ARG A 233 3.28 -3.11 -36.65
N GLU A 234 1.95 -3.18 -36.57
CA GLU A 234 1.14 -4.03 -37.45
C GLU A 234 1.19 -3.52 -38.89
N GLU A 235 1.12 -2.21 -39.10
CA GLU A 235 1.32 -1.57 -40.42
C GLU A 235 2.73 -1.84 -40.97
N GLU A 236 3.78 -1.73 -40.14
CA GLU A 236 5.17 -2.05 -40.52
C GLU A 236 5.33 -3.52 -40.91
N MET A 237 4.74 -4.45 -40.16
CA MET A 237 4.75 -5.88 -40.49
C MET A 237 3.96 -6.20 -41.75
N GLN A 238 2.83 -5.52 -41.98
CA GLN A 238 2.05 -5.68 -43.23
C GLN A 238 2.86 -5.21 -44.43
N MET A 239 3.56 -4.08 -44.35
CA MET A 239 4.45 -3.63 -45.43
C MET A 239 5.59 -4.62 -45.72
N ILE A 240 6.13 -5.28 -44.69
CA ILE A 240 7.14 -6.35 -44.86
C ILE A 240 6.52 -7.59 -45.50
N ALA A 241 5.34 -8.01 -45.03
CA ALA A 241 4.65 -9.19 -45.55
C ALA A 241 4.23 -9.01 -47.02
N GLU A 242 3.75 -7.81 -47.40
CA GLU A 242 3.44 -7.47 -48.79
C GLU A 242 4.69 -7.46 -49.68
N ALA A 243 5.88 -7.18 -49.13
CA ALA A 243 7.14 -7.30 -49.86
C ALA A 243 7.60 -8.76 -50.04
N GLU A 244 7.08 -9.71 -49.26
CA GLU A 244 7.41 -11.14 -49.29
C GLU A 244 6.36 -12.00 -50.04
N ASP A 245 5.39 -11.38 -50.71
CA ASP A 245 4.19 -12.04 -51.23
C ASP A 245 4.48 -13.06 -52.36
N SER A 246 4.62 -14.35 -51.99
CA SER A 246 4.46 -15.50 -52.90
C SER A 246 4.11 -16.83 -52.22
N ILE A 247 3.53 -16.86 -51.01
CA ILE A 247 3.05 -18.12 -50.41
C ILE A 247 1.65 -17.96 -49.82
N GLU A 248 0.66 -18.24 -50.66
CA GLU A 248 -0.77 -18.26 -50.36
C GLU A 248 -1.13 -19.54 -49.56
N MET A 249 -1.21 -19.47 -48.22
CA MET A 249 -1.79 -20.56 -47.40
C MET A 249 -3.25 -20.26 -47.03
N LYS A 250 -4.17 -20.73 -47.88
CA LYS A 250 -5.59 -20.88 -47.54
C LYS A 250 -5.78 -22.07 -46.61
N SER A 251 -5.97 -21.82 -45.30
CA SER A 251 -6.44 -22.85 -44.38
C SER A 251 -7.88 -22.59 -43.93
N LYS A 252 -8.80 -23.45 -44.38
CA LYS A 252 -10.17 -23.56 -43.88
C LYS A 252 -10.16 -24.46 -42.64
N TYR A 253 -10.09 -23.88 -41.44
CA TYR A 253 -10.31 -24.65 -40.21
C TYR A 253 -11.68 -24.33 -39.61
N LYS A 254 -12.51 -25.39 -39.52
CA LYS A 254 -13.77 -25.43 -38.78
C LYS A 254 -13.45 -25.31 -37.29
N THR A 255 -13.94 -24.24 -36.67
CA THR A 255 -13.75 -23.89 -35.26
C THR A 255 -14.47 -24.88 -34.35
N PHE A 256 -13.76 -25.91 -33.89
CA PHE A 256 -14.11 -26.63 -32.66
C PHE A 256 -13.70 -25.75 -31.48
N THR A 257 -14.66 -25.13 -30.80
CA THR A 257 -14.46 -24.24 -29.64
C THR A 257 -14.32 -25.01 -28.33
N LEU A 258 -13.59 -26.14 -28.34
CA LEU A 258 -13.00 -26.65 -27.10
C LEU A 258 -11.76 -25.81 -26.87
N ASN A 259 -11.85 -24.78 -26.04
CA ASN A 259 -10.71 -23.94 -25.67
C ASN A 259 -9.66 -24.85 -25.01
N PRO A 260 -8.57 -25.25 -25.70
CA PRO A 260 -7.57 -26.14 -25.11
C PRO A 260 -6.84 -25.45 -23.95
N LEU A 261 -7.01 -24.13 -23.85
CA LEU A 261 -6.47 -23.26 -22.83
C LEU A 261 -7.21 -23.35 -21.50
N ASN A 262 -8.40 -23.95 -21.41
CA ASN A 262 -9.12 -24.00 -20.12
C ASN A 262 -8.33 -24.75 -19.04
N GLY A 263 -7.55 -25.76 -19.41
CA GLY A 263 -6.67 -26.48 -18.48
C GLY A 263 -5.49 -25.66 -17.98
N THR A 264 -4.99 -24.70 -18.77
CA THR A 264 -3.85 -23.85 -18.42
C THR A 264 -4.26 -22.52 -17.79
N LEU A 265 -5.42 -21.98 -18.17
CA LEU A 265 -5.96 -20.72 -17.65
C LEU A 265 -6.50 -20.85 -16.22
N PHE A 266 -6.97 -22.03 -15.83
CA PHE A 266 -7.51 -22.23 -14.49
C PHE A 266 -6.47 -22.02 -13.37
N PRO A 267 -5.26 -22.63 -13.42
CA PRO A 267 -4.19 -22.31 -12.46
C PRO A 267 -3.81 -20.83 -12.45
N ILE A 268 -3.81 -20.17 -13.61
CA ILE A 268 -3.51 -18.73 -13.70
C ILE A 268 -4.59 -17.92 -12.97
N GLN A 269 -5.88 -18.24 -13.17
CA GLN A 269 -6.97 -17.59 -12.43
C GLN A 269 -6.82 -17.78 -10.91
N GLN A 270 -6.38 -18.95 -10.44
CA GLN A 270 -6.12 -19.17 -9.01
C GLN A 270 -4.95 -18.32 -8.50
N ILE A 271 -3.86 -18.21 -9.27
CA ILE A 271 -2.72 -17.34 -8.92
C ILE A 271 -3.16 -15.88 -8.84
N VAL A 272 -3.95 -15.41 -9.82
CA VAL A 272 -4.47 -14.03 -9.85
C VAL A 272 -5.44 -13.79 -8.68
N GLY A 273 -6.32 -14.75 -8.38
CA GLY A 273 -7.22 -14.66 -7.21
C GLY A 273 -6.43 -14.56 -5.89
N ASN A 274 -5.40 -15.39 -5.71
CA ASN A 274 -4.51 -15.33 -4.55
C ASN A 274 -3.75 -13.99 -4.49
N ALA A 275 -3.33 -13.45 -5.64
CA ALA A 275 -2.71 -12.14 -5.71
C ALA A 275 -3.69 -11.03 -5.28
N CYS A 276 -4.96 -11.08 -5.71
CA CYS A 276 -5.98 -10.14 -5.22
C CYS A 276 -6.10 -10.17 -3.71
N HIS A 277 -6.16 -11.38 -3.11
CA HIS A 277 -6.22 -11.51 -1.65
C HIS A 277 -4.99 -10.89 -0.97
N GLY A 278 -3.79 -11.15 -1.48
CA GLY A 278 -2.56 -10.55 -0.97
C GLY A 278 -2.55 -9.02 -1.08
N VAL A 279 -3.03 -8.48 -2.21
CA VAL A 279 -3.09 -7.04 -2.44
C VAL A 279 -4.16 -6.37 -1.57
N ARG A 280 -5.34 -6.98 -1.36
CA ARG A 280 -6.35 -6.50 -0.40
C ARG A 280 -5.76 -6.43 1.01
N PHE A 281 -5.10 -7.50 1.44
CA PHE A 281 -4.46 -7.54 2.76
C PHE A 281 -3.41 -6.43 2.90
N PHE A 282 -2.58 -6.23 1.88
CA PHE A 282 -1.58 -5.17 1.86
C PHE A 282 -2.22 -3.77 1.87
N ARG A 283 -3.31 -3.57 1.14
CA ARG A 283 -4.08 -2.33 1.16
C ARG A 283 -4.64 -2.04 2.54
N ASN A 284 -5.33 -2.99 3.17
CA ASN A 284 -5.89 -2.83 4.50
C ASN A 284 -4.80 -2.55 5.56
N MET A 285 -3.60 -3.09 5.34
CA MET A 285 -2.43 -2.79 6.18
C MET A 285 -1.93 -1.35 5.97
N MET A 286 -1.86 -0.84 4.73
CA MET A 286 -1.47 0.54 4.43
C MET A 286 -2.50 1.58 4.88
N GLU A 287 -3.78 1.27 4.73
CA GLU A 287 -4.91 2.09 5.21
C GLU A 287 -5.07 2.02 6.74
N TRP A 288 -4.20 1.28 7.43
CA TRP A 288 -4.23 1.08 8.89
C TRP A 288 -5.58 0.56 9.42
N GLU A 289 -6.35 -0.15 8.59
CA GLU A 289 -7.55 -0.88 9.03
C GLU A 289 -7.17 -2.06 9.93
N LEU A 290 -5.96 -2.61 9.73
CA LEU A 290 -5.33 -3.64 10.54
C LEU A 290 -4.12 -3.07 11.33
N PRO A 291 -4.34 -2.18 12.32
CA PRO A 291 -3.26 -1.43 12.94
C PRO A 291 -2.30 -2.32 13.75
N GLU A 292 -2.77 -3.47 14.23
CA GLU A 292 -1.95 -4.45 14.97
C GLU A 292 -0.91 -5.11 14.05
N VAL A 293 -1.30 -5.55 12.84
CA VAL A 293 -0.38 -6.12 11.85
C VAL A 293 0.60 -5.07 11.36
N ALA A 294 0.10 -3.89 10.99
CA ALA A 294 0.92 -2.80 10.49
C ALA A 294 1.98 -2.40 11.51
N LEU A 295 1.61 -2.31 12.80
CA LEU A 295 2.56 -2.00 13.87
C LEU A 295 3.59 -3.13 14.08
N ILE A 296 3.17 -4.40 14.12
CA ILE A 296 4.12 -5.53 14.25
C ILE A 296 5.09 -5.54 13.08
N MET A 297 4.61 -5.37 11.85
CA MET A 297 5.46 -5.32 10.66
C MET A 297 6.45 -4.16 10.72
N ALA A 298 5.98 -2.96 11.08
CA ALA A 298 6.85 -1.80 11.25
C ALA A 298 7.93 -2.05 12.33
N VAL A 299 7.55 -2.56 13.50
CA VAL A 299 8.50 -2.82 14.60
C VAL A 299 9.49 -3.93 14.24
N THR A 300 9.04 -5.02 13.62
CA THR A 300 9.92 -6.12 13.20
C THR A 300 10.91 -5.67 12.12
N CYS A 301 10.47 -4.92 11.11
CA CYS A 301 11.35 -4.33 10.10
C CYS A 301 12.33 -3.31 10.72
N PHE A 302 11.90 -2.51 11.70
CA PHE A 302 12.76 -1.57 12.41
C PHE A 302 13.86 -2.28 13.22
N ILE A 303 13.50 -3.32 13.98
CA ILE A 303 14.47 -4.13 14.73
C ILE A 303 15.41 -4.84 13.76
N ALA A 304 14.90 -5.44 12.69
CA ALA A 304 15.70 -6.12 11.67
C ALA A 304 16.68 -5.15 10.99
N SER A 305 16.27 -3.91 10.73
CA SER A 305 17.14 -2.85 10.21
C SER A 305 18.31 -2.57 11.17
N ILE A 306 18.04 -2.39 12.47
CA ILE A 306 19.10 -2.16 13.47
C ILE A 306 20.04 -3.38 13.57
N VAL A 307 19.49 -4.59 13.60
CA VAL A 307 20.29 -5.83 13.67
C VAL A 307 21.18 -5.95 12.43
N LEU A 308 20.66 -5.69 11.22
CA LEU A 308 21.44 -5.70 9.99
C LEU A 308 22.51 -4.61 9.98
N ALA A 309 22.21 -3.41 10.48
CA ALA A 309 23.20 -2.33 10.57
C ALA A 309 24.37 -2.72 11.49
N ILE A 310 24.08 -3.34 12.64
CA ILE A 310 25.11 -3.87 13.55
C ILE A 310 25.86 -5.06 12.95
N ALA A 311 25.17 -5.92 12.21
CA ALA A 311 25.75 -7.10 11.55
C ALA A 311 26.50 -6.77 10.26
N THR A 312 26.43 -5.52 9.76
CA THR A 312 27.01 -5.09 8.49
C THR A 312 28.51 -5.44 8.32
N PRO A 313 29.41 -5.28 9.29
CA PRO A 313 30.81 -5.70 9.11
C PRO A 313 30.94 -7.21 8.81
N TYR A 314 30.11 -8.05 9.42
CA TYR A 314 30.06 -9.49 9.16
C TYR A 314 29.38 -9.81 7.82
N LEU A 315 28.34 -9.05 7.47
CA LEU A 315 27.61 -9.23 6.22
C LEU A 315 28.47 -8.83 5.01
N ALA A 316 29.29 -7.78 5.12
CA ALA A 316 30.27 -7.40 4.10
C ALA A 316 31.28 -8.54 3.85
N TRP A 317 31.78 -9.16 4.91
CA TRP A 317 32.64 -10.35 4.81
C TRP A 317 31.91 -11.51 4.12
N LEU A 318 30.66 -11.79 4.51
CA LEU A 318 29.87 -12.87 3.92
C LEU A 318 29.56 -12.63 2.44
N VAL A 319 29.22 -11.41 2.05
CA VAL A 319 28.98 -11.02 0.65
C VAL A 319 30.24 -11.19 -0.19
N GLN A 320 31.41 -10.81 0.34
CA GLN A 320 32.68 -11.05 -0.35
C GLN A 320 32.94 -12.54 -0.58
N TRP A 321 32.65 -13.39 0.42
CA TRP A 321 32.78 -14.85 0.25
C TRP A 321 31.76 -15.42 -0.72
N ALA A 322 30.50 -14.99 -0.66
CA ALA A 322 29.46 -15.41 -1.58
C ALA A 322 29.82 -15.04 -3.03
N LEU A 323 30.33 -13.82 -3.27
CA LEU A 323 30.82 -13.41 -4.58
C LEU A 323 32.03 -14.21 -5.04
N ARG A 324 32.97 -14.56 -4.15
CA ARG A 324 34.10 -15.46 -4.49
C ARG A 324 33.62 -16.84 -4.92
N VAL A 325 32.71 -17.44 -4.15
CA VAL A 325 32.12 -18.75 -4.48
C VAL A 325 31.34 -18.68 -5.80
N PHE A 326 30.58 -17.61 -6.01
CA PHE A 326 29.86 -17.37 -7.27
C PHE A 326 30.83 -17.29 -8.45
N VAL A 327 31.90 -16.49 -8.35
CA VAL A 327 32.93 -16.40 -9.39
C VAL A 327 33.58 -17.76 -9.65
N TRP A 328 33.91 -18.53 -8.61
CA TRP A 328 34.47 -19.87 -8.80
C TRP A 328 33.51 -20.85 -9.49
N ILE A 329 32.22 -20.81 -9.16
CA ILE A 329 31.21 -21.67 -9.78
C ILE A 329 30.97 -21.31 -11.24
N PHE A 330 30.86 -20.01 -11.56
CA PHE A 330 30.50 -19.58 -12.91
C PHE A 330 31.72 -19.39 -13.82
N LEU A 331 32.81 -18.79 -13.34
CA LEU A 331 34.00 -18.55 -14.15
C LEU A 331 34.99 -19.72 -14.13
N GLY A 332 35.01 -20.54 -13.08
CA GLY A 332 35.93 -21.68 -12.98
C GLY A 332 35.77 -22.67 -14.15
N PRO A 333 34.55 -23.18 -14.41
CA PRO A 333 34.29 -24.08 -15.53
C PRO A 333 34.48 -23.41 -16.90
N LEU A 334 34.17 -22.10 -17.02
CA LEU A 334 34.38 -21.35 -18.27
C LEU A 334 35.86 -21.21 -18.62
N MET A 335 36.74 -21.00 -17.63
CA MET A 335 38.18 -20.98 -17.87
C MET A 335 38.71 -22.35 -18.30
N ALA A 336 38.21 -23.44 -17.72
CA ALA A 336 38.58 -24.81 -18.12
C ALA A 336 38.03 -25.26 -19.48
N LEU A 337 37.13 -24.49 -20.10
CA LEU A 337 36.56 -24.77 -21.42
C LEU A 337 37.20 -23.90 -22.51
N VAL A 338 37.89 -22.83 -22.12
CA VAL A 338 38.65 -21.92 -22.99
C VAL A 338 40.11 -22.37 -23.14
N ASP A 339 40.69 -22.96 -22.09
CA ASP A 339 41.94 -23.74 -22.16
C ASP A 339 41.69 -25.13 -22.77
#